data_AF-A0A7S4E7C9-F1
#
_entry.id   AF-A0A7S4E7C9-F1
#
_cell.length_a   1.000
_cell.length_b   1.000
_cell.length_c   1.000
_cell.angle_alpha   90.00
_cell.angle_beta   90.00
_cell.angle_gamma   90.00
#
_symmetry.space_group_name_H-M   'P 1'
#
loop_
_entity.id
_entity.type
_entity.pdbx_description
1 polymer ?
#
loop_
_entity_poly.entity_id
_entity_poly.type
_entity_poly.pdbx_seq_one_letter_code
_entity_poly.pdbx_strand_id
1 'polypeptide(L)'
;MAKATQQVFAEDMSEEKVDFCLEIATDAFNQASFQGKVYSYVANFIRAALEKQYGKGWNVVVGKSFGAFVTHEIKTYFYGSVVPGVCVLIWRCEGEPPECDRDGMPISVETEDK
;
A
#
# COMPACT_ATOMS: atom_id res chain seq x y z
N MET A 1 1.45 -25.74 12.99
CA MET A 1 1.73 -24.33 12.70
C MET A 1 0.41 -23.59 12.81
N ALA A 2 0.23 -22.68 13.77
CA ALA A 2 -0.99 -21.89 13.85
C ALA A 2 -1.07 -21.00 12.59
N LYS A 3 -2.18 -21.09 11.85
CA LYS A 3 -2.43 -20.23 10.69
C LYS A 3 -2.45 -18.80 11.20
N ALA A 4 -1.55 -17.93 10.72
CA ALA A 4 -1.57 -16.52 11.07
C ALA A 4 -2.95 -15.97 10.69
N THR A 5 -3.68 -15.40 11.65
CA THR A 5 -5.03 -14.89 11.41
C THR A 5 -4.93 -13.57 10.65
N GLN A 6 -4.97 -13.66 9.32
CA GLN A 6 -5.12 -12.49 8.47
C GLN A 6 -6.52 -11.90 8.65
N GLN A 7 -6.60 -10.58 8.77
CA GLN A 7 -7.86 -9.85 8.94
C GLN A 7 -7.85 -8.65 8.01
N VAL A 8 -8.93 -8.49 7.24
CA VAL A 8 -9.19 -7.30 6.44
C VAL A 8 -10.26 -6.50 7.16
N PHE A 9 -9.96 -5.24 7.46
CA PHE A 9 -10.88 -4.35 8.18
C PHE A 9 -11.64 -3.44 7.22
N ALA A 10 -10.97 -2.97 6.17
CA ALA A 10 -11.56 -2.18 5.09
C ALA A 10 -10.68 -2.28 3.84
N GLU A 11 -11.29 -2.30 2.67
CA GLU A 11 -10.58 -2.28 1.39
C GLU A 11 -11.43 -1.60 0.31
N ASP A 12 -10.75 -0.99 -0.65
CA ASP A 12 -11.25 -0.60 -1.96
C ASP A 12 -10.16 -0.95 -2.96
N MET A 13 -10.13 -2.21 -3.42
CA MET A 13 -9.28 -2.72 -4.49
C MET A 13 -9.83 -4.05 -5.04
N SER A 14 -9.15 -4.69 -6.00
CA SER A 14 -9.53 -6.04 -6.47
C SER A 14 -9.10 -7.10 -5.47
N GLU A 15 -9.79 -8.24 -5.43
CA GLU A 15 -9.47 -9.39 -4.56
C GLU A 15 -8.01 -9.86 -4.77
N GLU A 16 -7.55 -9.90 -6.03
CA GLU A 16 -6.15 -10.19 -6.37
C GLU A 16 -5.15 -9.20 -5.74
N LYS A 17 -5.48 -7.90 -5.68
CA LYS A 17 -4.63 -6.90 -5.04
C LYS A 17 -4.66 -7.02 -3.52
N VAL A 18 -5.82 -7.38 -2.93
CA VAL A 18 -5.92 -7.67 -1.49
C VAL A 18 -5.02 -8.84 -1.13
N ASP A 19 -5.09 -9.93 -1.88
CA ASP A 19 -4.26 -11.13 -1.68
C ASP A 19 -2.78 -10.79 -1.81
N PHE A 20 -2.41 -10.03 -2.84
CA PHE A 20 -1.04 -9.53 -2.99
C PHE A 20 -0.59 -8.71 -1.77
N CYS A 21 -1.42 -7.79 -1.27
CA CYS A 21 -1.11 -6.99 -0.07
C CYS A 21 -0.91 -7.86 1.18
N LEU A 22 -1.73 -8.90 1.36
CA LEU A 22 -1.62 -9.84 2.47
C LEU A 22 -0.35 -10.70 2.37
N GLU A 23 -0.01 -11.16 1.16
CA GLU A 23 1.19 -11.95 0.90
C GLU A 23 2.46 -11.13 1.16
N ILE A 24 2.61 -9.96 0.54
CA ILE A 24 3.80 -9.11 0.73
C ILE A 24 3.95 -8.65 2.19
N ALA A 25 2.85 -8.40 2.89
CA ALA A 25 2.90 -8.04 4.30
C ALA A 25 3.35 -9.23 5.15
N THR A 26 2.85 -10.43 4.88
CA THR A 26 3.26 -11.66 5.55
C THR A 26 4.75 -11.92 5.35
N ASP A 27 5.23 -11.78 4.11
CA ASP A 27 6.64 -11.94 3.77
C ASP A 27 7.53 -10.91 4.46
N ALA A 28 7.09 -9.65 4.51
CA ALA A 28 7.81 -8.58 5.20
C ALA A 28 8.04 -8.87 6.69
N PHE A 29 7.04 -9.45 7.37
CA PHE A 29 7.16 -9.85 8.78
C PHE A 29 8.03 -11.09 8.99
N ASN A 30 8.18 -11.95 7.97
CA ASN A 30 8.99 -13.17 8.06
C ASN A 30 10.50 -12.93 7.82
N GLN A 31 10.91 -11.74 7.40
CA GLN A 31 12.32 -11.46 7.14
C GLN A 31 13.13 -11.32 8.44
N ALA A 32 14.31 -11.93 8.50
CA ALA A 32 15.09 -12.05 9.74
C ALA A 32 15.78 -10.75 10.22
N SER A 33 15.73 -9.65 9.46
CA SER A 33 16.59 -8.48 9.67
C SER A 33 15.88 -7.28 10.29
N PHE A 34 15.48 -7.40 11.56
CA PHE A 34 14.88 -6.29 12.30
C PHE A 34 15.84 -5.71 13.35
N GLN A 35 16.60 -4.68 12.99
CA GLN A 35 17.45 -3.92 13.94
C GLN A 35 16.62 -2.97 14.81
N GLY A 36 15.57 -3.46 15.49
CA GLY A 36 14.66 -2.66 16.32
C GLY A 36 13.71 -1.73 15.55
N LYS A 37 13.79 -1.68 14.22
CA LYS A 37 12.98 -0.84 13.32
C LYS A 37 11.97 -1.63 12.49
N VAL A 38 11.30 -2.60 13.13
CA VAL A 38 10.39 -3.57 12.46
C VAL A 38 9.34 -2.86 11.60
N TYR A 39 8.58 -1.92 12.17
CA TYR A 39 7.46 -1.29 11.45
C TYR A 39 7.90 -0.46 10.25
N SER A 40 8.96 0.34 10.39
CA SER A 40 9.49 1.12 9.26
C SER A 40 10.09 0.24 8.16
N TYR A 41 10.68 -0.90 8.53
CA TYR A 41 11.20 -1.85 7.57
C TYR A 41 10.05 -2.51 6.78
N VAL A 42 9.04 -3.02 7.49
CA VAL A 42 7.86 -3.64 6.88
C VAL A 42 7.14 -2.66 5.96
N ALA A 43 6.92 -1.42 6.42
CA ALA A 43 6.27 -0.38 5.61
C ALA A 43 7.04 -0.11 4.31
N ASN A 44 8.36 0.03 4.38
CA ASN A 44 9.20 0.26 3.20
C ASN A 44 9.23 -0.95 2.27
N PHE A 45 9.24 -2.17 2.80
CA PHE A 45 9.22 -3.39 2.00
C PHE A 45 7.92 -3.50 1.19
N ILE A 46 6.78 -3.32 1.85
CA ILE A 46 5.45 -3.34 1.22
C ILE A 46 5.35 -2.24 0.17
N ARG A 47 5.76 -1.01 0.49
CA ARG A 47 5.72 0.12 -0.44
C ARG A 47 6.56 -0.16 -1.70
N ALA A 48 7.77 -0.67 -1.54
CA ALA A 48 8.65 -0.97 -2.67
C ALA A 48 8.06 -2.07 -3.59
N ALA A 49 7.41 -3.09 -3.02
CA ALA A 49 6.73 -4.12 -3.80
C ALA A 49 5.53 -3.56 -4.59
N LEU A 50 4.70 -2.73 -3.95
CA LEU A 50 3.58 -2.05 -4.61
C LEU A 50 4.04 -1.10 -5.71
N GLU A 51 5.10 -0.31 -5.45
CA GLU A 51 5.64 0.61 -6.45
C GLU A 51 6.22 -0.10 -7.66
N LYS A 52 6.82 -1.28 -7.44
CA LYS A 52 7.34 -2.13 -8.51
C LYS A 52 6.23 -2.73 -9.37
N GLN A 53 5.11 -3.13 -8.76
CA GLN A 53 4.03 -3.84 -9.44
C GLN A 53 2.97 -2.90 -10.06
N TYR A 54 2.66 -1.80 -9.38
CA TYR A 54 1.51 -0.93 -9.70
C TYR A 54 1.90 0.55 -9.87
N GLY A 55 3.20 0.86 -9.97
CA GLY A 55 3.70 2.22 -10.16
C GLY A 55 3.78 3.05 -8.89
N LYS A 56 4.35 4.26 -8.98
CA LYS A 56 4.66 5.12 -7.81
C LYS A 56 3.42 5.71 -7.13
N GLY A 57 3.62 6.30 -5.94
CA GLY A 57 2.59 7.07 -5.22
C GLY A 57 1.93 6.32 -4.06
N TRP A 58 2.48 5.15 -3.68
CA TRP A 58 1.96 4.35 -2.58
C TRP A 58 2.47 4.84 -1.23
N ASN A 59 1.56 4.89 -0.28
CA ASN A 59 1.81 5.21 1.11
C ASN A 59 1.50 3.97 1.95
N VAL A 60 2.34 3.69 2.94
CA VAL A 60 2.18 2.53 3.83
C VAL A 60 2.43 2.95 5.26
N VAL A 61 1.51 2.60 6.15
CA VAL A 61 1.61 2.80 7.61
C VAL A 61 1.51 1.44 8.29
N VAL A 62 2.43 1.17 9.22
CA VAL A 62 2.46 -0.06 10.02
C VAL A 62 2.57 0.31 11.48
N GLY A 63 1.71 -0.25 12.34
CA GLY A 63 1.73 0.05 13.77
C GLY A 63 0.71 -0.76 14.56
N LYS A 64 0.78 -0.69 15.89
CA LYS A 64 -0.11 -1.49 16.76
C LYS A 64 -1.57 -1.05 16.69
N SER A 65 -1.81 0.25 16.77
CA SER A 65 -3.15 0.85 16.72
C SER A 65 -3.03 2.29 16.25
N PHE A 66 -3.81 2.63 15.23
CA PHE A 66 -3.89 3.99 14.68
C PHE A 66 -5.25 4.18 14.01
N GLY A 67 -5.64 5.44 13.83
CA GLY A 67 -6.74 5.84 12.97
C GLY A 67 -6.20 6.71 11.84
N ALA A 68 -6.84 6.65 10.67
CA ALA A 68 -6.46 7.45 9.53
C ALA A 68 -7.69 7.96 8.78
N PHE A 69 -7.63 9.19 8.31
CA PHE A 69 -8.58 9.77 7.37
C PHE A 69 -7.76 10.32 6.20
N VAL A 70 -7.82 9.63 5.06
CA VAL A 70 -6.97 9.91 3.90
C VAL A 70 -7.82 9.98 2.64
N THR A 71 -7.49 10.94 1.79
CA THR A 71 -7.94 10.93 0.39
C THR A 71 -7.05 9.98 -0.39
N HIS A 72 -7.64 9.12 -1.20
CA HIS A 72 -6.94 8.10 -1.98
C HIS A 72 -7.59 7.95 -3.36
N GLU A 73 -6.83 7.42 -4.30
CA GLU A 73 -7.33 7.01 -5.61
C GLU A 73 -8.28 5.83 -5.46
N ILE A 74 -9.38 5.80 -6.24
CA ILE A 74 -10.33 4.68 -6.26
C ILE A 74 -9.59 3.37 -6.57
N LYS A 75 -9.97 2.27 -5.91
CA LYS A 75 -9.37 0.93 -6.06
C LYS A 75 -7.90 0.82 -5.61
N THR A 76 -7.47 1.68 -4.68
CA THR A 76 -6.09 1.68 -4.15
C THR A 76 -5.98 1.66 -2.62
N TYR A 77 -7.03 1.30 -1.89
CA TYR A 77 -7.06 1.39 -0.42
C TYR A 77 -7.15 0.02 0.25
N PHE A 78 -6.30 -0.23 1.24
CA PHE A 78 -6.33 -1.44 2.05
C PHE A 78 -5.99 -1.15 3.50
N TYR A 79 -6.79 -1.68 4.42
CA TYR A 79 -6.53 -1.66 5.85
C TYR A 79 -6.77 -3.05 6.44
N GLY A 80 -5.73 -3.64 7.03
CA GLY A 80 -5.78 -5.01 7.53
C GLY A 80 -4.67 -5.35 8.52
N SER A 81 -4.58 -6.62 8.88
CA SER A 81 -3.59 -7.16 9.79
C SER A 81 -3.19 -8.57 9.36
N VAL A 82 -1.90 -8.85 9.34
CA VAL A 82 -1.35 -10.20 9.07
C VAL A 82 -0.74 -10.85 10.32
N VAL A 83 -0.40 -10.03 11.34
CA VAL A 83 0.11 -10.47 12.63
C VAL A 83 -0.75 -9.86 13.74
N PRO A 84 -1.21 -10.65 14.72
CA PRO A 84 -2.03 -10.13 15.82
C PRO A 84 -1.39 -8.92 16.51
N GLY A 85 -2.17 -7.85 16.65
CA GLY A 85 -1.74 -6.62 17.32
C GLY A 85 -0.87 -5.69 16.48
N VAL A 86 -0.76 -5.92 15.16
CA VAL A 86 -0.15 -4.99 14.21
C VAL A 86 -1.05 -4.80 13.00
N CYS A 87 -1.43 -3.55 12.73
CA CYS A 87 -2.20 -3.16 11.56
C CYS A 87 -1.29 -2.60 10.47
N VAL A 88 -1.73 -2.77 9.23
CA VAL A 88 -1.12 -2.26 8.00
C VAL A 88 -2.19 -1.47 7.25
N LEU A 89 -1.88 -0.22 6.91
CA LEU A 89 -2.69 0.64 6.07
C LEU A 89 -1.90 0.98 4.82
N ILE A 90 -2.53 0.82 3.66
CA ILE A 90 -1.97 1.06 2.34
C ILE A 90 -2.95 1.95 1.59
N TRP A 91 -2.45 3.00 0.97
CA TRP A 91 -3.24 3.80 0.04
C TRP A 91 -2.36 4.45 -1.02
N ARG A 92 -2.93 4.71 -2.19
CA ARG A 92 -2.26 5.51 -3.22
C ARG A 92 -2.92 6.87 -3.31
N CYS A 93 -2.11 7.91 -3.43
CA CYS A 93 -2.58 9.22 -3.88
C CYS A 93 -2.11 9.39 -5.33
N GLU A 94 -2.96 9.95 -6.18
CA GLU A 94 -2.54 10.33 -7.53
C GLU A 94 -1.28 11.23 -7.44
N GLY A 95 -0.27 10.90 -8.24
CA GLY A 95 1.09 11.39 -8.08
C GLY A 95 1.73 11.75 -9.41
N GLU A 96 1.17 12.73 -10.10
CA GLU A 96 1.82 13.96 -10.58
C GLU A 96 0.69 14.87 -11.07
N PRO A 97 0.67 16.19 -10.76
CA PRO A 97 -0.19 17.08 -11.52
C PRO A 97 0.14 16.85 -13.00
N PRO A 98 -0.87 16.76 -13.88
CA PRO A 98 -0.60 16.58 -15.31
C PRO A 98 0.43 17.63 -15.71
N GLU A 99 1.49 17.21 -16.42
CA GLU A 99 2.49 18.16 -16.90
C GLU A 99 1.73 19.31 -17.54
N CYS A 100 1.90 20.51 -17.00
CA CYS A 100 1.23 21.65 -17.58
C CYS A 100 2.02 22.09 -18.80
N ASP A 101 1.34 22.35 -19.90
CA ASP A 101 1.95 23.06 -21.01
C ASP A 101 2.37 24.48 -20.56
N ARG A 102 2.96 25.25 -21.50
CA ARG A 102 3.40 26.62 -21.22
C ARG A 102 2.25 27.56 -20.82
N ASP A 103 1.01 27.17 -21.10
CA ASP A 103 -0.20 27.93 -20.82
C ASP A 103 -0.89 27.46 -19.52
N GLY A 104 -0.30 26.50 -18.80
CA GLY A 104 -0.84 25.99 -17.54
C GLY A 104 -1.94 24.94 -17.71
N MET A 105 -2.17 24.43 -18.91
CA MET A 105 -3.18 23.40 -19.17
C MET A 105 -2.61 22.00 -18.95
N PRO A 106 -3.37 21.07 -18.33
CA PRO A 106 -3.02 19.65 -18.28
C PRO A 106 -2.66 19.12 -19.66
N ILE A 107 -1.44 18.62 -19.85
CA ILE A 107 -1.11 17.81 -21.02
C ILE A 107 -1.94 16.55 -20.93
N SER A 108 -2.82 16.35 -21.92
CA SER A 108 -3.62 15.14 -22.05
C SER A 108 -2.68 13.95 -22.27
N VAL A 109 -2.48 13.15 -21.23
CA VAL A 109 -1.87 11.83 -21.37
C VAL A 109 -2.95 10.94 -21.97
N GLU A 110 -2.80 10.57 -23.23
CA GLU A 110 -3.59 9.48 -23.81
C GLU A 110 -3.23 8.21 -23.03
N THR A 111 -4.04 7.85 -22.03
CA THR A 111 -3.92 6.56 -21.38
C THR A 111 -4.30 5.50 -22.40
N GLU A 112 -3.30 4.82 -22.98
CA GLU A 112 -3.52 3.56 -23.67
C GLU A 112 -4.11 2.57 -22.65
N ASP A 113 -5.41 2.30 -22.75
CA ASP A 113 -6.02 1.13 -22.13
C ASP A 113 -5.28 -0.12 -22.63
N LYS A 114 -4.49 -0.74 -21.73
CA LYS A 114 -3.84 -2.05 -21.93
C LYS A 114 -4.23 -2.99 -20.81
#